data_AF-A0A7S6MI51-F1
#
_entry.id   AF-A0A7S6MI51-F1
#
_cell.length_a   1.000
_cell.length_b   1.000
_cell.length_c   1.000
_cell.angle_alpha   90.00
_cell.angle_beta   90.00
_cell.angle_gamma   90.00
#
_symmetry.space_group_name_H-M   'P 1'
#
loop_
_entity.id
_entity.type
_entity.pdbx_description
1 polymer ?
#
loop_
_entity_poly.entity_id
_entity_poly.type
_entity_poly.pdbx_seq_one_letter_code
_entity_poly.pdbx_strand_id
1 'polypeptide(L)' 'MTMVFVDRNKAAYGVEPICRQIRIAPSNYYEYKRRKRDPDRLPERIKRDMKLATEIQRVWENNFRVYGARKV' A
#
# COMPACT_ATOMS: atom_id res chain seq x y z
N MET A 1 1.76 -7.87 -0.38
CA MET A 1 1.97 -9.32 -0.62
C MET A 1 1.32 -9.80 -1.94
N THR A 2 0.04 -9.53 -2.19
CA THR A 2 -0.71 -10.00 -3.37
C THR A 2 -0.24 -9.42 -4.72
N MET A 3 -0.03 -8.11 -4.82
CA MET A 3 0.39 -7.49 -6.09
C MET A 3 1.81 -7.88 -6.53
N VAL A 4 2.71 -8.10 -5.56
CA VAL A 4 4.08 -8.59 -5.81
C VAL A 4 4.06 -10.01 -6.38
N PHE A 5 3.13 -10.84 -5.90
CA PHE A 5 2.94 -12.19 -6.45
C PHE A 5 2.49 -12.15 -7.92
N VAL A 6 1.53 -11.28 -8.27
CA VAL A 6 1.11 -11.08 -9.67
C VAL A 6 2.29 -10.58 -10.52
N ASP A 7 3.06 -9.61 -10.01
CA ASP A 7 4.21 -9.06 -10.74
C ASP A 7 5.29 -10.08 -11.07
N ARG A 8 5.56 -11.02 -10.16
CA ARG A 8 6.56 -12.08 -10.35
C ARG A 8 6.12 -13.15 -11.35
N ASN A 9 4.81 -13.41 -11.43
CA ASN A 9 4.28 -14.56 -12.17
C ASN A 9 3.60 -14.17 -13.51
N LYS A 10 3.29 -12.89 -13.73
CA LYS A 10 2.57 -12.43 -14.93
C LYS A 10 3.27 -12.74 -16.24
N ALA A 11 4.60 -12.89 -16.25
CA ALA A 11 5.35 -13.21 -17.46
C ALA A 11 5.07 -14.65 -17.95
N ALA A 12 4.84 -15.57 -17.02
CA ALA A 12 4.56 -16.97 -17.32
C ALA A 12 3.07 -17.25 -17.54
N TYR A 13 2.19 -16.60 -16.77
CA TYR A 13 0.76 -16.97 -16.71
C TYR A 13 -0.20 -15.85 -17.13
N GLY A 14 0.29 -14.64 -17.41
CA GLY A 14 -0.56 -13.47 -17.60
C GLY A 14 -1.21 -12.97 -16.30
N VAL A 15 -1.81 -11.78 -16.34
CA VAL A 15 -2.36 -11.12 -15.14
C VAL A 15 -3.70 -11.73 -14.73
N GLU A 16 -4.61 -11.93 -15.69
CA GLU A 16 -5.99 -12.34 -15.40
C GLU A 16 -6.12 -13.74 -14.78
N PRO A 17 -5.36 -14.78 -15.22
CA PRO A 17 -5.43 -16.10 -14.62
C PRO A 17 -4.96 -16.09 -13.16
N ILE A 18 -3.91 -15.32 -12.85
CA ILE A 18 -3.40 -15.17 -11.48
C ILE A 18 -4.44 -14.44 -10.62
N CYS A 19 -4.99 -13.33 -11.12
CA CYS A 19 -6.01 -12.55 -10.43
C CYS A 19 -7.24 -13.40 -10.07
N ARG A 20 -7.67 -14.29 -10.97
CA ARG A 20 -8.75 -15.26 -10.71
C ARG A 20 -8.41 -16.21 -9.56
N GLN A 21 -7.18 -16.74 -9.52
CA GLN A 21 -6.76 -17.70 -8.49
C GLN A 21 -6.68 -17.08 -7.09
N ILE A 22 -6.15 -15.86 -6.97
CA ILE A 22 -6.04 -15.14 -5.68
C ILE A 22 -7.29 -14.30 -5.37
N ARG A 23 -8.36 -14.46 -6.15
CA ARG A 23 -9.66 -13.79 -6.00
C ARG A 23 -9.57 -12.26 -5.90
N ILE A 24 -8.83 -11.65 -6.82
CA ILE A 24 -8.81 -10.19 -6.99
C ILE A 24 -9.31 -9.82 -8.40
N ALA A 25 -9.94 -8.66 -8.54
CA ALA A 25 -10.28 -8.13 -9.85
C ALA A 25 -8.99 -7.66 -10.59
N PRO A 26 -8.84 -7.93 -11.90
CA PRO A 26 -7.72 -7.41 -12.68
C PRO A 26 -7.63 -5.87 -12.67
N SER A 27 -8.79 -5.18 -12.59
CA SER A 27 -8.86 -3.73 -12.45
C SER A 27 -8.10 -3.23 -11.20
N ASN A 28 -8.21 -3.94 -10.07
CA ASN A 28 -7.48 -3.58 -8.84
C ASN A 28 -5.96 -3.69 -9.03
N TYR A 29 -5.47 -4.67 -9.80
CA TYR A 29 -4.06 -4.79 -10.11
C TYR A 29 -3.56 -3.61 -10.95
N TYR A 30 -4.29 -3.25 -12.01
CA TYR A 30 -3.90 -2.13 -12.86
C TYR A 30 -4.03 -0.78 -12.15
N GLU A 31 -5.05 -0.58 -11.31
CA GLU A 31 -5.17 0.61 -10.47
C GLU A 31 -4.02 0.72 -9.46
N TYR A 32 -3.59 -0.38 -8.86
CA TYR A 32 -2.38 -0.40 -8.05
C TYR A 32 -1.14 0.02 -8.84
N LYS A 33 -0.98 -0.50 -10.06
CA LYS A 33 0.14 -0.10 -10.94
C LYS A 33 0.11 1.38 -11.28
N ARG A 34 -1.07 1.93 -11.56
CA ARG A 34 -1.27 3.36 -11.82
C ARG A 34 -0.87 4.20 -10.61
N ARG A 35 -1.35 3.86 -9.41
CA ARG A 35 -1.00 4.53 -8.15
C ARG A 35 0.49 4.44 -7.83
N LYS A 36 1.15 3.33 -8.18
CA LYS A 36 2.60 3.17 -7.99
C LYS A 36 3.43 4.06 -8.93
N ARG A 37 2.96 4.26 -10.16
CA ARG A 37 3.62 5.14 -11.15
C ARG A 37 3.37 6.62 -10.85
N ASP A 38 2.17 6.92 -10.38
CA ASP A 38 1.68 8.27 -10.15
C ASP A 38 1.09 8.36 -8.73
N PRO A 39 1.92 8.76 -7.74
CA PRO A 39 1.50 8.90 -6.35
C PRO A 39 0.37 9.92 -6.15
N ASP A 40 0.17 10.87 -7.07
CA ASP A 40 -0.90 11.86 -6.96
C ASP A 40 -2.29 11.25 -7.18
N ARG A 41 -2.37 10.07 -7.83
CA ARG A 41 -3.59 9.27 -7.96
C ARG A 41 -3.95 8.50 -6.70
N LEU A 42 -3.13 8.54 -5.65
CA LEU A 42 -3.51 7.96 -4.38
C LEU A 42 -4.76 8.67 -3.83
N PRO A 43 -5.71 7.93 -3.25
CA PRO A 43 -6.82 8.54 -2.54
C PRO A 43 -6.31 9.49 -1.46
N GLU A 44 -6.99 10.62 -1.28
CA GLU A 44 -6.62 11.64 -0.30
C GLU A 44 -6.49 11.11 1.13
N ARG A 45 -7.26 10.08 1.49
CA ARG A 45 -7.11 9.38 2.76
C ARG A 45 -5.72 8.76 2.93
N ILE A 46 -5.22 8.05 1.91
CA ILE A 46 -3.90 7.40 1.98
C ILE A 46 -2.80 8.45 2.11
N LYS A 47 -2.90 9.55 1.35
CA LYS A 47 -1.93 10.67 1.46
C LYS A 47 -1.92 11.26 2.87
N ARG A 48 -3.10 11.50 3.44
CA ARG A 48 -3.24 11.99 4.83
C ARG A 48 -2.67 11.01 5.85
N ASP A 49 -2.99 9.73 5.72
CA ASP A 49 -2.51 8.68 6.63
C ASP A 49 -0.99 8.55 6.56
N MET A 50 -0.37 8.66 5.38
CA MET A 50 1.09 8.68 5.22
C MET A 50 1.73 9.87 5.96
N LYS A 51 1.16 11.08 5.81
CA LYS A 51 1.64 12.26 6.54
C LYS A 51 1.48 12.09 8.05
N LEU A 52 0.32 11.61 8.49
CA LEU A 52 0.03 11.40 9.91
C LEU A 52 0.95 10.37 10.53
N ALA A 53 1.26 9.27 9.83
CA ALA A 53 2.19 8.26 10.31
C ALA A 53 3.58 8.84 10.58
N THR A 54 4.07 9.75 9.72
CA THR A 54 5.35 10.44 9.94
C THR A 54 5.31 11.34 11.18
N GLU A 55 4.21 12.09 11.40
CA GLU A 55 4.08 12.92 12.60
C GLU A 55 3.95 12.08 13.88
N ILE A 56 3.19 10.99 13.84
CA ILE A 56 3.09 10.00 14.92
C ILE A 56 4.48 9.46 15.28
N GLN A 57 5.26 9.05 14.27
CA GLN A 57 6.63 8.55 14.47
C GLN A 57 7.51 9.60 15.14
N ARG A 58 7.44 10.85 14.67
CA ARG A 58 8.19 11.97 15.24
C ARG A 58 7.84 12.22 16.71
N VAL A 59 6.56 12.24 17.06
CA VAL A 59 6.12 12.43 18.46
C VAL A 59 6.59 11.28 19.35
N TRP A 60 6.50 10.04 18.85
CA TRP A 60 6.97 8.86 19.56
C TRP A 60 8.48 8.89 19.82
N GLU A 61 9.28 9.23 18.81
CA GLU A 61 10.74 9.36 18.92
C GLU A 61 11.16 10.48 19.86
N ASN A 62 10.53 11.65 19.76
CA ASN A 62 10.78 12.79 20.66
C ASN A 62 10.45 12.47 22.12
N ASN A 63 9.56 11.51 22.36
CA ASN A 63 9.24 11.05 23.70
C ASN A 63 10.11 9.87 24.16
N PHE A 64 11.27 9.63 23.55
CA PHE A 64 12.13 8.49 23.89
C PHE A 64 11.40 7.14 23.78
N ARG A 65 10.36 7.07 22.94
CA ARG A 65 9.56 5.87 22.68
C ARG A 65 8.77 5.34 23.88
N VAL A 66 8.61 6.15 24.94
CA VAL A 66 7.93 5.72 26.18
C VAL A 66 6.40 5.76 26.03
N TYR A 67 5.87 6.57 25.12
CA TYR A 67 4.44 6.60 24.82
C TYR A 67 4.02 5.42 23.93
N GLY A 68 3.02 4.68 24.39
CA GLY A 68 2.33 3.66 23.58
C GLY A 68 1.18 4.25 22.76
N ALA A 69 0.52 3.41 21.96
CA ALA A 69 -0.54 3.78 21.00
C ALA A 69 -1.76 4.52 21.59
N ARG A 70 -1.98 4.49 22.90
CA ARG A 70 -3.06 5.25 23.54
C ARG A 70 -2.73 6.74 23.68
N LYS A 71 -1.44 7.08 23.68
CA LYS A 71 -0.94 8.42 24.00
C LYS A 71 -0.33 9.14 22.79
N VAL A 72 -0.05 8.41 21.73
CA VAL A 72 0.38 8.93 20.42
C VAL A 72 -0.76 8.81 19.43
#